data_AF-A0A1B1I3E4-F1
#
_entry.id   AF-A0A1B1I3E4-F1
#
_cell.length_a   1.000
_cell.length_b   1.000
_cell.length_c   1.000
_cell.angle_alpha   90.00
_cell.angle_beta   90.00
_cell.angle_gamma   90.00
#
_symmetry.space_group_name_H-M   'P 1'
#
loop_
_entity.id
_entity.type
_entity.pdbx_description
1 polymer ?
#
loop_
_entity_poly.entity_id
_entity_poly.type
_entity_poly.pdbx_seq_one_letter_code
_entity_poly.pdbx_strand_id
1 'polypeptide(L)'
;MKVNYNIQKEERKAMVGIISKVLGEKPVYCGAPTFSYKIGAFEITKDGSLCFDDVTDEATVERVRTALREEGFMSEDWENETSCAATGADAPSRTEAADDEPTPTETVVEEPAPMEAVMAEPDEDSLSISLPRSLFTETSLQNLDALLRSKGRLIRHAFDIREATYTLTDDRITFAWLHGSITDETAKAYAEFISKLCLMARTQKRVTAKEKIVDNEKYAFRCFLLRLGMIGSAYKESRKILMQNLTGSSAFKSGHRKGDERHAVSE
;
A
#
# COMPACT_ATOMS: atom_id res chain seq x y z
N MET A 1 -12.00 14.52 -21.87
CA MET A 1 -10.65 14.39 -21.25
C MET A 1 -10.68 13.90 -19.79
N LYS A 2 -9.55 13.37 -19.28
CA LYS A 2 -9.37 12.96 -17.87
C LYS A 2 -8.01 13.42 -17.35
N VAL A 3 -7.99 14.06 -16.17
CA VAL A 3 -6.77 14.50 -15.48
C VAL A 3 -6.67 13.84 -14.11
N ASN A 4 -5.51 13.29 -13.79
CA ASN A 4 -5.26 12.65 -12.50
C ASN A 4 -4.59 13.65 -11.53
N TYR A 5 -5.15 13.78 -10.33
CA TYR A 5 -4.57 14.57 -9.25
C TYR A 5 -4.11 13.65 -8.11
N ASN A 6 -2.96 13.96 -7.51
CA ASN A 6 -2.38 13.16 -6.43
C ASN A 6 -3.03 13.43 -5.06
N ILE A 7 -4.33 13.16 -4.92
CA ILE A 7 -5.13 13.54 -3.75
C ILE A 7 -5.43 12.38 -2.80
N GLN A 8 -5.49 12.67 -1.50
CA GLN A 8 -5.98 11.74 -0.48
C GLN A 8 -7.51 11.67 -0.52
N LYS A 9 -8.09 10.63 0.09
CA LYS A 9 -9.55 10.43 0.10
C LYS A 9 -10.28 11.59 0.81
N GLU A 10 -9.64 12.18 1.81
CA GLU A 10 -10.14 13.29 2.61
C GLU A 10 -10.12 14.61 1.82
N GLU A 11 -9.08 14.82 0.99
CA GLU A 11 -8.89 16.00 0.14
C GLU A 11 -9.87 16.04 -1.04
N ARG A 12 -10.46 14.90 -1.40
CA ARG A 12 -11.49 14.81 -2.45
C ARG A 12 -12.67 15.74 -2.20
N LYS A 13 -13.11 15.90 -0.94
CA LYS A 13 -14.20 16.83 -0.61
C LYS A 13 -13.78 18.28 -0.72
N ALA A 14 -12.52 18.60 -0.41
CA ALA A 14 -11.96 19.94 -0.59
C ALA A 14 -11.92 20.30 -2.08
N MET A 15 -11.45 19.38 -2.93
CA MET A 15 -11.46 19.53 -4.38
C MET A 15 -12.86 19.79 -4.94
N VAL A 16 -13.87 19.04 -4.48
CA VAL A 16 -15.28 19.26 -4.83
C VAL A 16 -15.74 20.68 -4.45
N GLY A 17 -15.35 21.16 -3.26
CA GLY A 17 -15.69 22.51 -2.79
C GLY A 17 -15.05 23.61 -3.63
N ILE A 18 -13.79 23.44 -4.02
CA ILE A 18 -13.06 24.40 -4.86
C ILE A 18 -13.72 24.50 -6.24
N ILE A 19 -13.95 23.36 -6.91
CA ILE A 19 -14.57 23.35 -8.24
C ILE A 19 -16.00 23.90 -8.18
N SER A 20 -16.76 23.56 -7.14
CA SER A 20 -18.10 24.15 -6.91
C SER A 20 -18.06 25.67 -6.76
N LYS A 21 -17.07 26.21 -6.04
CA LYS A 21 -16.88 27.66 -5.88
C LYS A 21 -16.48 28.34 -7.19
N VAL A 22 -15.62 27.71 -7.99
CA VAL A 22 -15.16 28.25 -9.28
C VAL A 22 -16.28 28.31 -10.31
N LEU A 23 -17.11 27.26 -10.38
CA LEU A 23 -18.21 27.14 -11.34
C LEU A 23 -19.51 27.79 -10.84
N GLY A 24 -19.64 28.02 -9.54
CA GLY A 24 -20.89 28.49 -8.93
C GLY A 24 -21.99 27.42 -8.91
N GLU A 25 -21.65 26.16 -9.20
CA GLU A 25 -22.59 25.04 -9.29
C GLU A 25 -22.54 24.14 -8.05
N LYS A 26 -23.69 23.57 -7.68
CA LYS A 26 -23.78 22.68 -6.52
C LYS A 26 -23.31 21.27 -6.88
N PRO A 27 -22.45 20.64 -6.04
CA PRO A 27 -21.98 19.28 -6.31
C PRO A 27 -23.07 18.25 -6.03
N VAL A 28 -23.23 17.28 -6.94
CA VAL A 28 -24.16 16.15 -6.82
C VAL A 28 -23.37 14.86 -6.63
N TYR A 29 -23.68 14.09 -5.59
CA TYR A 29 -23.04 12.80 -5.34
C TYR A 29 -23.79 11.66 -6.04
N CYS A 30 -23.09 10.94 -6.92
CA CYS A 30 -23.71 9.94 -7.81
C CYS A 30 -23.96 8.56 -7.17
N GLY A 31 -23.56 8.34 -5.91
CA GLY A 31 -23.81 7.07 -5.21
C GLY A 31 -23.15 5.86 -5.89
N ALA A 32 -23.61 4.64 -5.60
CA ALA A 32 -23.07 3.44 -6.24
C ALA A 32 -23.52 3.33 -7.72
N PRO A 33 -22.69 2.79 -8.64
CA PRO A 33 -21.39 2.16 -8.41
C PRO A 33 -20.20 3.12 -8.51
N THR A 34 -20.38 4.33 -9.02
CA THR A 34 -19.26 5.25 -9.37
C THR A 34 -18.71 5.99 -8.16
N PHE A 35 -19.57 6.29 -7.18
CA PHE A 35 -19.28 7.12 -6.01
C PHE A 35 -18.67 8.48 -6.37
N SER A 36 -18.93 8.98 -7.59
CA SER A 36 -18.39 10.23 -8.13
C SER A 36 -19.15 11.48 -7.63
N TYR A 37 -18.53 12.65 -7.79
CA TYR A 37 -19.21 13.95 -7.63
C TYR A 37 -19.32 14.62 -8.99
N LYS A 38 -20.50 15.07 -9.37
CA LYS A 38 -20.73 15.87 -10.58
C LYS A 38 -20.94 17.34 -10.22
N ILE A 39 -20.27 18.21 -10.97
CA ILE A 39 -20.31 19.67 -10.83
C ILE A 39 -20.34 20.23 -12.25
N GLY A 40 -21.54 20.50 -12.78
CA GLY A 40 -21.72 20.86 -14.18
C GLY A 40 -21.17 19.81 -15.13
N ALA A 41 -20.29 20.26 -16.03
CA ALA A 41 -19.59 19.41 -17.00
C ALA A 41 -18.43 18.60 -16.39
N PHE A 42 -18.09 18.82 -15.13
CA PHE A 42 -16.97 18.16 -14.46
C PHE A 42 -17.44 17.02 -13.56
N GLU A 43 -16.70 15.91 -13.57
CA GLU A 43 -16.92 14.75 -12.73
C GLU A 43 -15.63 14.38 -11.98
N ILE A 44 -15.72 14.34 -10.65
CA ILE A 44 -14.64 13.90 -9.77
C ILE A 44 -14.86 12.44 -9.39
N THR A 45 -13.99 11.55 -9.89
CA THR A 45 -14.06 10.12 -9.63
C THR A 45 -13.72 9.77 -8.19
N LYS A 46 -14.02 8.54 -7.76
CA LYS A 46 -13.67 8.03 -6.44
C LYS A 46 -12.16 8.05 -6.16
N ASP A 47 -11.36 7.85 -7.20
CA ASP A 47 -9.90 7.76 -7.13
C ASP A 47 -9.21 9.13 -7.25
N GLY A 48 -9.98 10.22 -7.32
CA GLY A 48 -9.44 11.58 -7.33
C GLY A 48 -9.03 12.11 -8.70
N SER A 49 -9.56 11.53 -9.78
CA SER A 49 -9.40 12.07 -11.13
C SER A 49 -10.53 13.04 -11.46
N LEU A 50 -10.21 14.08 -12.23
CA LEU A 50 -11.16 15.04 -12.79
C LEU A 50 -11.44 14.68 -14.26
N CYS A 51 -12.68 14.36 -14.57
CA CYS A 51 -13.17 14.09 -15.92
C CYS A 51 -14.04 15.26 -16.40
N PHE A 52 -13.93 15.63 -17.67
CA PHE A 52 -14.77 16.62 -18.33
C PHE A 52 -14.87 16.29 -19.83
N ASP A 53 -15.93 16.73 -20.48
CA ASP A 53 -16.14 16.48 -21.91
C ASP A 53 -15.28 17.42 -22.77
N ASP A 54 -14.94 17.01 -23.99
CA ASP A 54 -14.13 17.80 -24.92
C ASP A 54 -14.90 19.02 -25.46
N VAL A 55 -16.23 19.06 -25.30
CA VAL A 55 -17.06 20.24 -25.60
C VAL A 55 -17.04 21.30 -24.50
N THR A 56 -16.34 21.05 -23.39
CA THR A 56 -16.26 22.02 -22.28
C THR A 56 -15.42 23.22 -22.70
N ASP A 57 -15.90 24.42 -22.39
CA ASP A 57 -15.17 25.66 -22.67
C ASP A 57 -13.75 25.65 -22.07
N GLU A 58 -12.73 25.81 -22.92
CA GLU A 58 -11.32 25.73 -22.52
C GLU A 58 -10.98 26.76 -21.43
N ALA A 59 -11.54 27.98 -21.52
CA ALA A 59 -11.34 29.01 -20.51
C ALA A 59 -11.89 28.60 -19.13
N THR A 60 -12.98 27.84 -19.12
CA THR A 60 -13.53 27.25 -17.89
C THR A 60 -12.64 26.15 -17.34
N VAL A 61 -12.07 25.30 -18.21
CA VAL A 61 -11.11 24.26 -17.82
C VAL A 61 -9.84 24.87 -17.22
N GLU A 62 -9.28 25.91 -17.83
CA GLU A 62 -8.10 26.63 -17.32
C GLU A 62 -8.37 27.30 -15.97
N ARG A 63 -9.54 27.92 -15.79
CA ARG A 63 -9.95 28.50 -14.49
C ARG A 63 -10.00 27.44 -13.39
N VAL A 64 -10.58 26.27 -13.67
CA VAL A 64 -10.64 25.15 -12.73
C VAL A 64 -9.23 24.64 -12.41
N ARG A 65 -8.38 24.45 -13.42
CA ARG A 65 -6.98 24.03 -13.23
C ARG A 65 -6.17 25.02 -12.40
N THR A 66 -6.35 26.32 -12.65
CA THR A 66 -5.64 27.38 -11.93
C THR A 66 -6.04 27.41 -10.46
N ALA A 67 -7.35 27.38 -10.16
CA ALA A 67 -7.84 27.36 -8.79
C ALA A 67 -7.40 26.09 -8.03
N LEU A 68 -7.34 24.94 -8.70
CA LEU A 68 -6.82 23.72 -8.11
C LEU A 68 -5.33 23.83 -7.79
N ARG A 69 -4.53 24.43 -8.67
CA ARG A 69 -3.10 24.66 -8.46
C ARG A 69 -2.82 25.61 -7.29
N GLU A 70 -3.58 26.70 -7.19
CA GLU A 70 -3.47 27.66 -6.07
C GLU A 70 -3.74 27.02 -4.70
N GLU A 71 -4.65 26.04 -4.67
CA GLU A 71 -4.99 25.26 -3.47
C GLU A 71 -4.08 24.03 -3.28
N GLY A 72 -3.00 23.91 -4.06
CA GLY A 72 -1.96 22.88 -3.90
C GLY A 72 -2.28 21.52 -4.54
N PHE A 73 -3.30 21.42 -5.39
CA PHE A 73 -3.63 20.18 -6.10
C PHE A 73 -2.73 20.02 -7.34
N MET A 74 -1.70 19.16 -7.22
CA MET A 74 -0.78 18.85 -8.31
C MET A 74 -1.33 17.74 -9.21
N SER A 75 -1.49 18.01 -10.51
CA SER A 75 -1.85 17.02 -11.53
C SER A 75 -0.62 16.24 -12.01
N GLU A 76 -0.77 14.94 -12.26
CA GLU A 76 0.31 14.05 -12.71
C GLU A 76 0.68 14.23 -14.20
N ASP A 77 -0.05 15.08 -14.94
CA ASP A 77 0.12 15.28 -16.38
C ASP A 77 0.44 16.75 -16.68
N TRP A 78 1.74 17.08 -16.79
CA TRP A 78 2.24 18.11 -17.72
C TRP A 78 3.78 17.94 -17.95
N GLU A 79 4.14 17.09 -18.90
CA GLU A 79 5.28 17.39 -19.78
C GLU A 79 4.69 17.36 -21.19
N ASN A 80 4.16 18.50 -21.68
CA ASN A 80 4.38 19.00 -23.03
C ASN A 80 3.61 20.32 -23.27
N GLU A 81 4.32 21.29 -23.86
CA GLU A 81 3.86 22.54 -24.50
C GLU A 81 3.09 23.60 -23.69
N THR A 82 3.82 24.57 -23.12
CA THR A 82 4.10 25.85 -23.82
C THR A 82 4.86 26.83 -22.92
N SER A 83 6.10 27.11 -23.34
CA SER A 83 6.83 28.39 -23.31
C SER A 83 6.98 29.16 -21.99
N CYS A 84 8.23 29.29 -21.53
CA CYS A 84 8.98 30.56 -21.64
C CYS A 84 10.49 30.27 -21.66
N ALA A 85 11.12 30.65 -22.77
CA ALA A 85 12.57 30.62 -22.96
C ALA A 85 13.23 31.92 -22.46
N ALA A 86 14.56 31.83 -22.32
CA ALA A 86 15.57 32.88 -22.12
C ALA A 86 15.76 33.28 -20.64
N THR A 87 16.96 33.35 -20.04
CA THR A 87 18.39 33.42 -20.44
C THR A 87 19.16 33.05 -19.15
N GLY A 88 20.29 32.35 -19.04
CA GLY A 88 21.46 32.14 -19.88
C GLY A 88 22.69 32.36 -18.98
N ALA A 89 23.68 31.47 -19.06
CA ALA A 89 25.02 31.53 -18.45
C ALA A 89 25.07 31.56 -16.90
N ASP A 90 26.03 30.96 -16.20
CA ASP A 90 27.41 30.67 -16.51
C ASP A 90 27.90 29.60 -15.50
N ALA A 91 28.54 28.54 -15.97
CA ALA A 91 29.58 27.84 -15.21
C ALA A 91 30.90 28.44 -15.69
N PRO A 92 31.97 28.52 -14.87
CA PRO A 92 32.87 27.36 -14.79
C PRO A 92 33.62 27.30 -13.42
N SER A 93 34.30 26.24 -12.97
CA SER A 93 35.53 25.67 -13.52
C SER A 93 36.12 24.66 -12.50
N ARG A 94 36.58 23.49 -12.97
CA ARG A 94 37.89 22.82 -12.69
C ARG A 94 38.22 22.38 -11.24
N THR A 95 38.82 21.22 -10.94
CA THR A 95 39.89 20.48 -11.64
C THR A 95 39.98 19.03 -11.11
N GLU A 96 40.41 18.16 -12.03
CA GLU A 96 41.02 16.82 -11.97
C GLU A 96 42.11 16.67 -10.86
N ALA A 97 42.68 15.52 -10.45
CA ALA A 97 42.79 14.13 -10.93
C ALA A 97 43.42 13.28 -9.80
N ALA A 98 43.32 11.94 -9.94
CA ALA A 98 44.35 10.90 -9.67
C ALA A 98 44.83 10.71 -8.21
N ASP A 99 45.21 9.54 -7.71
CA ASP A 99 45.18 8.11 -8.10
C ASP A 99 45.79 7.39 -6.86
N ASP A 100 45.84 6.06 -6.89
CA ASP A 100 46.74 5.19 -6.10
C ASP A 100 46.13 4.51 -4.85
N GLU A 101 45.54 3.35 -5.10
CA GLU A 101 45.68 2.15 -4.27
C GLU A 101 47.01 1.47 -4.66
N PRO A 102 47.77 0.82 -3.76
CA PRO A 102 47.41 -0.55 -3.34
C PRO A 102 47.78 -0.92 -1.88
N THR A 103 47.09 -1.97 -1.39
CA THR A 103 47.40 -2.82 -0.21
C THR A 103 48.69 -3.68 -0.43
N PRO A 104 49.19 -4.58 0.48
CA PRO A 104 48.78 -5.01 1.83
C PRO A 104 49.94 -5.13 2.87
N THR A 105 49.65 -5.31 4.17
CA THR A 105 50.50 -6.15 5.07
C THR A 105 49.72 -6.62 6.30
N GLU A 106 49.87 -7.90 6.60
CA GLU A 106 49.22 -8.72 7.63
C GLU A 106 49.66 -8.42 9.08
N THR A 107 48.92 -9.06 10.00
CA THR A 107 49.22 -9.45 11.40
C THR A 107 48.90 -8.42 12.50
N VAL A 108 48.29 -8.76 13.65
CA VAL A 108 47.52 -9.90 14.20
C VAL A 108 47.01 -9.37 15.56
N VAL A 109 45.72 -9.63 15.86
CA VAL A 109 45.10 -9.85 17.19
C VAL A 109 45.13 -8.73 18.24
N GLU A 110 43.95 -8.17 18.55
CA GLU A 110 43.31 -8.38 19.86
C GLU A 110 41.80 -8.12 19.77
N GLU A 111 41.02 -9.16 20.04
CA GLU A 111 39.59 -9.10 20.36
C GLU A 111 39.43 -8.56 21.80
N PRO A 112 38.33 -7.87 22.16
CA PRO A 112 37.20 -8.67 22.60
C PRO A 112 35.80 -8.12 22.25
N ALA A 113 34.89 -9.08 22.09
CA ALA A 113 33.47 -9.03 22.42
C ALA A 113 32.53 -8.23 21.50
N PRO A 114 31.95 -8.89 20.48
CA PRO A 114 30.71 -8.43 19.86
C PRO A 114 29.55 -8.62 20.85
N MET A 115 28.88 -7.53 21.20
CA MET A 115 27.55 -7.60 21.81
C MET A 115 26.62 -8.40 20.90
N GLU A 116 26.00 -9.40 21.51
CA GLU A 116 25.19 -10.42 20.89
C GLU A 116 24.14 -9.86 19.93
N ALA A 117 24.36 -10.10 18.65
CA ALA A 117 23.24 -10.38 17.76
C ALA A 117 22.60 -11.66 18.30
N VAL A 118 21.37 -11.54 18.79
CA VAL A 118 20.53 -12.66 19.21
C VAL A 118 20.27 -13.52 17.97
N MET A 119 21.21 -14.41 17.68
CA MET A 119 21.04 -15.53 16.75
C MET A 119 20.06 -16.45 17.46
N ALA A 120 18.79 -16.35 17.10
CA ALA A 120 17.85 -17.43 17.38
C ALA A 120 18.41 -18.68 16.70
N GLU A 121 18.78 -19.68 17.50
CA GLU A 121 19.01 -21.04 17.02
C GLU A 121 17.87 -21.42 16.07
N PRO A 122 18.15 -22.00 14.89
CA PRO A 122 17.08 -22.49 14.05
C PRO A 122 16.41 -23.65 14.80
N ASP A 123 15.22 -23.41 15.35
CA ASP A 123 14.29 -24.49 15.68
C ASP A 123 14.19 -25.39 14.44
N GLU A 124 14.36 -26.70 14.62
CA GLU A 124 14.46 -27.68 13.52
C GLU A 124 13.23 -27.71 12.59
N ASP A 125 12.17 -26.97 12.94
CA ASP A 125 10.90 -26.86 12.22
C ASP A 125 10.57 -25.43 11.73
N SER A 126 11.57 -24.56 11.51
CA SER A 126 11.34 -23.19 11.00
C SER A 126 11.62 -23.07 9.49
N LEU A 127 10.70 -22.46 8.75
CA LEU A 127 10.86 -22.17 7.32
C LEU A 127 10.80 -20.65 7.08
N SER A 128 11.63 -20.17 6.17
CA SER A 128 11.63 -18.77 5.76
C SER A 128 11.38 -18.62 4.27
N ILE A 129 10.71 -17.53 3.89
CA ILE A 129 10.43 -17.18 2.51
C ILE A 129 11.20 -15.91 2.18
N SER A 130 12.07 -15.99 1.18
CA SER A 130 12.93 -14.86 0.78
C SER A 130 12.63 -14.41 -0.64
N LEU A 131 12.70 -13.09 -0.88
CA LEU A 131 12.55 -12.48 -2.20
C LEU A 131 13.73 -11.52 -2.49
N PRO A 132 14.17 -11.40 -3.75
CA PRO A 132 15.24 -10.46 -4.11
C PRO A 132 14.87 -9.02 -3.78
N ARG A 133 15.80 -8.29 -3.14
CA ARG A 133 15.65 -6.86 -2.81
C ARG A 133 15.48 -5.99 -4.07
N SER A 134 16.00 -6.44 -5.20
CA SER A 134 15.87 -5.78 -6.51
C SER A 134 14.42 -5.66 -7.01
N LEU A 135 13.49 -6.46 -6.49
CA LEU A 135 12.06 -6.35 -6.84
C LEU A 135 11.38 -5.14 -6.19
N PHE A 136 12.04 -4.51 -5.21
CA PHE A 136 11.46 -3.47 -4.36
C PHE A 136 12.15 -2.13 -4.62
N THR A 137 11.34 -1.08 -4.79
CA THR A 137 11.80 0.31 -4.64
C THR A 137 11.70 0.73 -3.18
N GLU A 138 12.34 1.82 -2.80
CA GLU A 138 12.26 2.37 -1.44
C GLU A 138 10.81 2.65 -1.02
N THR A 139 10.03 3.24 -1.91
CA THR A 139 8.59 3.47 -1.68
C THR A 139 7.82 2.16 -1.47
N SER A 140 8.17 1.09 -2.20
CA SER A 140 7.49 -0.19 -2.03
C SER A 140 7.84 -0.88 -0.71
N LEU A 141 9.02 -0.64 -0.15
CA LEU A 141 9.37 -1.09 1.20
C LEU A 141 8.57 -0.33 2.26
N GLN A 142 8.49 1.00 2.13
CA GLN A 142 7.66 1.82 3.02
C GLN A 142 6.18 1.40 2.98
N ASN A 143 5.68 1.05 1.79
CA ASN A 143 4.34 0.48 1.62
C ASN A 143 4.21 -0.89 2.30
N LEU A 144 5.21 -1.76 2.17
CA LEU A 144 5.24 -3.06 2.84
C LEU A 144 5.19 -2.89 4.36
N ASP A 145 6.00 -1.98 4.92
CA ASP A 145 5.98 -1.64 6.34
C ASP A 145 4.61 -1.11 6.78
N ALA A 146 4.00 -0.25 5.98
CA ALA A 146 2.66 0.27 6.27
C ALA A 146 1.58 -0.83 6.20
N LEU A 147 1.70 -1.78 5.27
CA LEU A 147 0.80 -2.94 5.21
C LEU A 147 0.95 -3.81 6.46
N LEU A 148 2.19 -4.13 6.85
CA LEU A 148 2.49 -4.92 8.04
C LEU A 148 2.05 -4.23 9.33
N ARG A 149 2.21 -2.91 9.46
CA ARG A 149 1.69 -2.13 10.60
C ARG A 149 0.16 -2.13 10.63
N SER A 150 -0.49 -1.90 9.49
CA SER A 150 -1.95 -1.75 9.43
C SER A 150 -2.72 -3.07 9.55
N LYS A 151 -2.07 -4.21 9.25
CA LYS A 151 -2.67 -5.56 9.28
C LYS A 151 -1.93 -6.51 10.22
N GLY A 152 -0.95 -6.03 10.96
CA GLY A 152 -0.05 -6.84 11.76
C GLY A 152 -0.76 -7.73 12.76
N ARG A 153 -1.78 -7.23 13.48
CA ARG A 153 -2.59 -8.07 14.39
C ARG A 153 -3.32 -9.21 13.68
N LEU A 154 -3.89 -8.97 12.50
CA LEU A 154 -4.54 -10.04 11.74
C LEU A 154 -3.52 -11.06 11.22
N ILE A 155 -2.35 -10.60 10.76
CA ILE A 155 -1.28 -11.47 10.28
C ILE A 155 -0.72 -12.30 11.44
N ARG A 156 -0.44 -11.68 12.59
CA ARG A 156 0.01 -12.36 13.80
C ARG A 156 -0.91 -13.51 14.19
N HIS A 157 -2.22 -13.25 14.27
CA HIS A 157 -3.17 -14.31 14.62
C HIS A 157 -3.33 -15.37 13.51
N ALA A 158 -3.25 -14.98 12.23
CA ALA A 158 -3.40 -15.91 11.12
C ALA A 158 -2.22 -16.89 10.99
N PHE A 159 -1.00 -16.39 11.20
CA PHE A 159 0.24 -17.16 11.10
C PHE A 159 0.72 -17.70 12.46
N ASP A 160 0.03 -17.33 13.55
CA ASP A 160 0.41 -17.65 14.93
C ASP A 160 1.82 -17.16 15.31
N ILE A 161 2.20 -15.99 14.79
CA ILE A 161 3.51 -15.37 15.00
C ILE A 161 3.44 -14.24 16.03
N ARG A 162 4.55 -14.01 16.75
CA ARG A 162 4.67 -12.91 17.72
C ARG A 162 4.64 -11.54 17.04
N GLU A 163 5.34 -11.40 15.93
CA GLU A 163 5.47 -10.14 15.18
C GLU A 163 5.42 -10.38 13.68
N ALA A 164 4.71 -9.52 12.96
CA ALA A 164 4.60 -9.56 11.49
C ALA A 164 5.64 -8.62 10.87
N THR A 165 6.92 -9.00 10.94
CA THR A 165 8.07 -8.22 10.45
C THR A 165 8.89 -9.03 9.43
N TYR A 166 9.77 -8.36 8.69
CA TYR A 166 10.73 -9.01 7.80
C TYR A 166 12.13 -8.52 8.13
N THR A 167 13.13 -9.33 7.79
CA THR A 167 14.53 -8.91 7.80
C THR A 167 14.93 -8.43 6.40
N LEU A 168 15.67 -7.33 6.36
CA LEU A 168 16.18 -6.73 5.14
C LEU A 168 17.71 -6.85 5.14
N THR A 169 18.24 -7.57 4.16
CA THR A 169 19.66 -7.63 3.82
C THR A 169 19.88 -6.89 2.49
N ASP A 170 21.13 -6.60 2.14
CA ASP A 170 21.50 -5.89 0.91
C ASP A 170 20.91 -6.54 -0.35
N ASP A 171 20.79 -7.87 -0.38
CA ASP A 171 20.39 -8.65 -1.55
C ASP A 171 18.95 -9.18 -1.49
N ARG A 172 18.37 -9.34 -0.30
CA ARG A 172 17.08 -10.02 -0.12
C ARG A 172 16.26 -9.52 1.07
N ILE A 173 14.95 -9.76 0.97
CA ILE A 173 13.98 -9.60 2.05
C ILE A 173 13.53 -10.99 2.50
N THR A 174 13.55 -11.25 3.80
CA THR A 174 13.24 -12.58 4.36
C THR A 174 12.12 -12.50 5.39
N PHE A 175 11.13 -13.37 5.22
CA PHE A 175 10.01 -13.57 6.14
C PHE A 175 10.19 -14.90 6.87
N ALA A 176 10.56 -14.85 8.15
CA ALA A 176 10.71 -16.02 9.03
C ALA A 176 9.44 -16.26 9.85
N TRP A 177 8.31 -16.45 9.18
CA TRP A 177 6.99 -16.56 9.84
C TRP A 177 6.52 -18.00 10.03
N LEU A 178 7.19 -18.97 9.42
CA LEU A 178 6.72 -20.35 9.42
C LEU A 178 7.48 -21.12 10.48
N HIS A 179 6.74 -21.72 11.39
CA HIS A 179 7.27 -22.53 12.48
C HIS A 179 6.33 -23.71 12.79
N GLY A 180 6.89 -24.82 13.24
CA GLY A 180 6.17 -26.02 13.65
C GLY A 180 5.85 -26.96 12.48
N SER A 181 4.75 -27.71 12.56
CA SER A 181 4.39 -28.71 11.55
C SER A 181 3.95 -28.07 10.23
N ILE A 182 4.90 -27.84 9.32
CA ILE A 182 4.66 -27.22 8.02
C ILE A 182 4.30 -28.31 7.00
N THR A 183 3.04 -28.35 6.57
CA THR A 183 2.63 -29.16 5.41
C THR A 183 2.94 -28.42 4.11
N ASP A 184 3.05 -29.14 2.99
CA ASP A 184 3.29 -28.54 1.67
C ASP A 184 2.19 -27.53 1.30
N GLU A 185 0.93 -27.85 1.59
CA GLU A 185 -0.19 -26.95 1.33
C GLU A 185 -0.12 -25.67 2.18
N THR A 186 0.39 -25.79 3.41
CA THR A 186 0.56 -24.67 4.33
C THR A 186 1.71 -23.77 3.87
N ALA A 187 2.86 -24.35 3.53
CA ALA A 187 4.00 -23.63 2.97
C ALA A 187 3.59 -22.90 1.68
N LYS A 188 2.85 -23.57 0.80
CA LYS A 188 2.32 -23.00 -0.44
C LYS A 188 1.36 -21.83 -0.17
N ALA A 189 0.40 -22.00 0.74
CA ALA A 189 -0.55 -20.95 1.09
C ALA A 189 0.15 -19.69 1.62
N TYR A 190 1.19 -19.89 2.43
CA TYR A 190 2.00 -18.80 2.99
C TYR A 190 2.89 -18.13 1.94
N ALA A 191 3.54 -18.91 1.07
CA ALA A 191 4.29 -18.38 -0.07
C ALA A 191 3.40 -17.56 -1.02
N GLU A 192 2.19 -18.04 -1.31
CA GLU A 192 1.20 -17.31 -2.10
C GLU A 192 0.80 -16.00 -1.41
N PHE A 193 0.51 -16.04 -0.11
CA PHE A 193 0.16 -14.84 0.64
C PHE A 193 1.28 -13.80 0.62
N ILE A 194 2.51 -14.18 0.97
CA ILE A 194 3.68 -13.29 0.99
C ILE A 194 3.94 -12.73 -0.40
N SER A 195 3.84 -13.55 -1.44
CA SER A 195 3.98 -13.10 -2.83
C SER A 195 2.94 -12.04 -3.21
N LYS A 196 1.66 -12.26 -2.86
CA LYS A 196 0.59 -11.28 -3.11
C LYS A 196 0.74 -10.02 -2.24
N LEU A 197 1.22 -10.14 -1.01
CA LEU A 197 1.50 -9.02 -0.13
C LEU A 197 2.60 -8.12 -0.71
N CYS A 198 3.71 -8.72 -1.15
CA CYS A 198 4.81 -8.02 -1.80
C CYS A 198 4.36 -7.37 -3.11
N LEU A 199 3.55 -8.08 -3.92
CA LEU A 199 2.97 -7.52 -5.14
C LEU A 199 2.11 -6.29 -4.84
N MET A 200 1.28 -6.35 -3.79
CA MET A 200 0.47 -5.21 -3.37
C MET A 200 1.33 -4.01 -2.94
N ALA A 201 2.39 -4.25 -2.18
CA ALA A 201 3.32 -3.21 -1.74
C ALA A 201 3.99 -2.48 -2.92
N ARG A 202 4.33 -3.24 -3.98
CA ARG A 202 4.96 -2.73 -5.21
C ARG A 202 4.00 -1.96 -6.12
N THR A 203 2.71 -2.29 -6.10
CA THR A 203 1.73 -1.75 -7.05
C THR A 203 0.89 -0.60 -6.49
N GLN A 204 0.73 -0.51 -5.17
CA GLN A 204 -0.08 0.56 -4.57
C GLN A 204 0.71 1.87 -4.49
N LYS A 205 0.11 2.96 -4.98
CA LYS A 205 0.70 4.31 -4.88
C LYS A 205 0.76 4.83 -3.44
N ARG A 206 -0.22 4.47 -2.60
CA ARG A 206 -0.33 4.93 -1.20
C ARG A 206 -0.89 3.81 -0.33
N VAL A 207 -0.29 3.63 0.86
CA VAL A 207 -0.75 2.67 1.87
C VAL A 207 -0.90 3.38 3.22
N THR A 208 -2.02 3.14 3.91
CA THR A 208 -2.25 3.69 5.25
C THR A 208 -1.73 2.71 6.31
N ALA A 209 -0.81 3.14 7.16
CA ALA A 209 -0.24 2.34 8.26
C ALA A 209 -1.18 2.16 9.47
N LYS A 210 -2.32 2.85 9.51
CA LYS A 210 -3.25 2.84 10.64
C LYS A 210 -3.81 1.44 10.89
N GLU A 211 -3.51 0.89 12.05
CA GLU A 211 -4.10 -0.34 12.54
C GLU A 211 -5.59 -0.12 12.82
N LYS A 212 -6.40 -1.11 12.41
CA LYS A 212 -7.83 -1.11 12.69
C LYS A 212 -8.16 -2.31 13.55
N ILE A 213 -8.64 -2.05 14.76
CA ILE A 213 -9.22 -3.08 15.63
C ILE A 213 -10.53 -3.52 14.99
N VAL A 214 -10.72 -4.84 14.87
CA VAL A 214 -11.91 -5.44 14.28
C VAL A 214 -12.39 -6.55 15.18
N ASP A 215 -13.70 -6.56 15.45
CA ASP A 215 -14.33 -7.56 16.33
C ASP A 215 -14.39 -8.95 15.68
N ASN A 216 -14.54 -9.01 14.36
CA ASN A 216 -14.51 -10.25 13.58
C ASN A 216 -13.28 -10.31 12.67
N GLU A 217 -12.25 -11.00 13.15
CA GLU A 217 -10.97 -11.14 12.48
C GLU A 217 -11.09 -11.97 11.21
N LYS A 218 -11.85 -13.07 11.25
CA LYS A 218 -12.04 -13.98 10.12
C LYS A 218 -12.69 -13.27 8.92
N TYR A 219 -13.71 -12.45 9.16
CA TYR A 219 -14.32 -11.63 8.11
C TYR A 219 -13.34 -10.57 7.57
N ALA A 220 -12.65 -9.85 8.47
CA ALA A 220 -11.72 -8.79 8.09
C ALA A 220 -10.57 -9.32 7.24
N PHE A 221 -9.99 -10.45 7.65
CA PHE A 221 -8.89 -11.08 6.94
C PHE A 221 -9.35 -11.66 5.61
N ARG A 222 -10.54 -12.27 5.53
CA ARG A 222 -11.13 -12.65 4.24
C ARG A 222 -11.20 -11.48 3.26
N CYS A 223 -11.72 -10.33 3.69
CA CYS A 223 -11.77 -9.13 2.84
C CYS A 223 -10.38 -8.67 2.41
N PHE A 224 -9.38 -8.82 3.29
CA PHE A 224 -8.00 -8.51 2.97
C PHE A 224 -7.41 -9.46 1.92
N LEU A 225 -7.60 -10.78 2.06
CA LEU A 225 -7.18 -11.79 1.08
C LEU A 225 -7.81 -11.55 -0.30
N LEU A 226 -9.09 -11.13 -0.34
CA LEU A 226 -9.74 -10.75 -1.59
C LEU A 226 -9.11 -9.50 -2.21
N ARG A 227 -8.73 -8.50 -1.40
CA ARG A 227 -8.03 -7.31 -1.89
C ARG A 227 -6.64 -7.63 -2.43
N LEU A 228 -5.96 -8.63 -1.85
CA LEU A 228 -4.69 -9.18 -2.33
C LEU A 228 -4.82 -9.94 -3.67
N GLY A 229 -6.04 -10.18 -4.14
CA GLY A 229 -6.30 -10.89 -5.39
C GLY A 229 -6.34 -12.41 -5.26
N MET A 230 -6.46 -12.96 -4.04
CA MET A 230 -6.67 -14.40 -3.80
C MET A 230 -8.14 -14.78 -4.06
N ILE A 231 -8.58 -14.62 -5.31
CA ILE A 231 -9.97 -14.78 -5.77
C ILE A 231 -10.08 -16.04 -6.64
N GLY A 232 -11.16 -16.80 -6.46
CA GLY A 232 -11.45 -18.00 -7.25
C GLY A 232 -11.25 -19.31 -6.48
N SER A 233 -11.44 -20.43 -7.19
CA SER A 233 -11.30 -21.78 -6.65
C SER A 233 -9.86 -22.16 -6.37
N ALA A 234 -8.90 -21.66 -7.16
CA ALA A 234 -7.46 -21.93 -6.98
C ALA A 234 -6.96 -21.54 -5.58
N TYR A 235 -7.43 -20.42 -5.03
CA TYR A 235 -7.07 -19.96 -3.69
C TYR A 235 -8.05 -20.40 -2.60
N LYS A 236 -8.97 -21.34 -2.88
CA LYS A 236 -9.97 -21.77 -1.89
C LYS A 236 -9.30 -22.43 -0.68
N GLU A 237 -8.33 -23.29 -0.94
CA GLU A 237 -7.56 -23.99 0.08
C GLU A 237 -6.63 -23.04 0.83
N SER A 238 -5.84 -22.24 0.12
CA SER A 238 -4.95 -21.24 0.73
C SER A 238 -5.71 -20.30 1.67
N ARG A 239 -6.89 -19.81 1.26
CA ARG A 239 -7.75 -18.97 2.13
C ARG A 239 -8.28 -19.72 3.35
N LYS A 240 -8.56 -21.02 3.24
CA LYS A 240 -9.03 -21.82 4.38
C LYS A 240 -7.91 -21.95 5.42
N ILE A 241 -6.69 -22.28 4.97
CA ILE A 241 -5.49 -22.42 5.82
C ILE A 241 -5.18 -21.07 6.49
N LEU A 242 -5.06 -20.00 5.72
CA LEU A 242 -4.75 -18.64 6.21
C LEU A 242 -5.78 -18.07 7.20
N MET A 243 -6.98 -18.65 7.28
CA MET A 243 -8.06 -18.17 8.15
C MET A 243 -8.37 -19.15 9.29
N GLN A 244 -7.65 -20.26 9.42
CA GLN A 244 -8.01 -21.33 10.36
C GLN A 244 -7.86 -20.87 11.82
N ASN A 245 -6.81 -20.11 12.12
CA ASN A 245 -6.49 -19.60 13.46
C ASN A 245 -7.28 -18.34 13.85
N LEU A 246 -8.06 -17.77 12.93
CA LEU A 246 -8.80 -16.53 13.17
C LEU A 246 -10.19 -16.78 13.76
N THR A 247 -10.56 -15.90 14.69
CA THR A 247 -11.83 -15.93 15.41
C THR A 247 -12.97 -15.25 14.62
N GLY A 248 -14.21 -15.71 14.86
CA GLY A 248 -15.42 -15.15 14.25
C GLY A 248 -15.88 -15.84 12.96
N SER A 249 -16.85 -15.21 12.28
CA SER A 249 -17.47 -15.75 11.07
C SER A 249 -16.82 -15.18 9.81
N SER A 250 -16.50 -16.02 8.82
CA SER A 250 -16.01 -15.52 7.52
C SER A 250 -17.10 -14.84 6.67
N ALA A 251 -18.38 -15.06 6.98
CA ALA A 251 -19.50 -14.62 6.17
C ALA A 251 -20.06 -13.25 6.59
N PHE A 252 -20.06 -12.94 7.90
CA PHE A 252 -20.73 -11.75 8.44
C PHE A 252 -19.78 -10.86 9.20
N LYS A 253 -19.83 -9.55 8.94
CA LYS A 253 -18.96 -8.57 9.61
C LYS A 253 -19.13 -8.53 11.13
N SER A 254 -20.34 -8.73 11.64
CA SER A 254 -20.67 -8.74 13.08
C SER A 254 -20.74 -10.15 13.68
N GLY A 255 -20.27 -11.18 12.97
CA GLY A 255 -20.28 -12.57 13.46
C GLY A 255 -21.62 -13.30 13.26
N HIS A 256 -22.75 -12.58 13.29
CA HIS A 256 -24.11 -13.13 13.14
C HIS A 256 -24.87 -12.47 11.97
N ARG A 257 -25.97 -13.11 11.53
CA ARG A 257 -26.90 -12.47 10.58
C ARG A 257 -27.58 -11.29 11.26
N LYS A 258 -27.82 -10.20 10.52
CA LYS A 258 -28.42 -8.93 10.99
C LYS A 258 -29.91 -9.05 11.43
N GLY A 259 -30.32 -10.22 11.93
CA GLY A 259 -31.68 -10.54 12.38
C GLY A 259 -31.72 -11.41 13.64
N ASP A 260 -30.62 -12.04 14.07
CA ASP A 260 -30.61 -12.94 15.23
C ASP A 260 -30.57 -12.19 16.59
N GLU A 261 -30.19 -10.91 16.59
CA GLU A 261 -30.13 -10.07 17.81
C GLU A 261 -31.52 -9.75 18.40
N ARG A 262 -32.63 -9.98 17.66
CA ARG A 262 -34.00 -9.67 18.10
C ARG A 262 -34.71 -10.80 18.86
N HIS A 263 -34.01 -11.86 19.25
CA HIS A 263 -34.63 -13.00 19.96
C HIS A 263 -34.02 -13.32 21.33
N ALA A 264 -33.04 -12.55 21.82
CA ALA A 264 -32.32 -12.87 23.07
C ALA A 264 -32.71 -12.00 24.29
N VAL A 265 -33.85 -11.31 24.27
CA VAL A 265 -34.41 -10.64 25.47
C VAL A 265 -35.90 -10.88 25.53
N SER A 266 -36.30 -11.96 26.22
CA SER A 266 -37.56 -12.10 26.98
C SER A 266 -37.52 -13.48 27.64
N GLU A 267 -36.99 -13.54 28.85
CA GLU A 267 -37.39 -14.51 29.87
C GLU A 267 -37.68 -13.76 31.16
#